data_AF-A0A9D1RT51-F1
#
_entry.id   AF-A0A9D1RT51-F1
#
_cell.length_a   1.000
_cell.length_b   1.000
_cell.length_c   1.000
_cell.angle_alpha   90.00
_cell.angle_beta   90.00
_cell.angle_gamma   90.00
#
_symmetry.space_group_name_H-M   'P 1'
#
loop_
_entity.id
_entity.type
_entity.pdbx_description
1 polymer ?
#
loop_
_entity_poly.entity_id
_entity_poly.type
_entity_poly.pdbx_seq_one_letter_code
_entity_poly.pdbx_strand_id
1 'polypeptide(L)' 'MMLYPAMRDLLKQVPSRYMLVNVVAQRARQISSEAEQTGTPLDDKAVSIAIREVAEGKVTPQAEEE' A
#
# COMPACT_ATOMS: atom_id res chain seq x y z
N MET A 1 16.41 -2.80 8.84
CA MET A 1 15.11 -3.43 8.51
C MET A 1 15.02 -3.49 6.98
N MET A 2 15.03 -4.68 6.39
CA MET A 2 14.77 -4.81 4.94
C MET A 2 13.29 -4.58 4.67
N LEU A 3 12.98 -3.96 3.53
CA LEU A 3 11.61 -3.85 3.03
C LEU A 3 11.14 -5.26 2.63
N TYR A 4 10.15 -5.80 3.35
CA TYR A 4 9.46 -7.03 2.97
C TYR A 4 7.98 -6.70 2.72
N PRO A 5 7.38 -7.22 1.65
CA PRO A 5 7.98 -7.99 0.53
C PRO A 5 8.99 -7.20 -0.31
N ALA A 6 9.79 -7.93 -1.11
CA ALA A 6 10.85 -7.35 -1.91
C ALA A 6 10.30 -6.45 -3.03
N MET A 7 11.05 -5.41 -3.40
CA MET A 7 10.67 -4.49 -4.48
C MET A 7 10.34 -5.19 -5.80
N ARG A 8 11.01 -6.31 -6.10
CA ARG A 8 10.73 -7.10 -7.31
C ARG A 8 9.30 -7.64 -7.34
N ASP A 9 8.74 -8.00 -6.19
CA ASP A 9 7.38 -8.55 -6.10
C ASP A 9 6.34 -7.44 -6.20
N LEU A 10 6.63 -6.27 -5.60
CA LEU A 10 5.77 -5.09 -5.74
C LEU A 10 5.69 -4.60 -7.18
N LEU A 11 6.81 -4.64 -7.91
CA LEU A 11 6.86 -4.22 -9.31
C LEU A 11 6.14 -5.18 -10.28
N LYS A 12 5.80 -6.40 -9.86
CA LYS A 12 4.92 -7.28 -10.64
C LYS A 12 3.48 -6.76 -10.66
N GLN A 13 3.08 -6.03 -9.61
CA GLN A 13 1.73 -5.48 -9.45
C GLN A 13 1.65 -4.05 -9.96
N VAL A 14 2.67 -3.23 -9.67
CA VAL A 14 2.75 -1.84 -10.12
C VAL A 14 4.10 -1.62 -10.82
N PRO A 15 4.17 -1.62 -12.17
CA PRO A 15 5.43 -1.67 -12.91
C PRO A 15 6.26 -0.38 -12.81
N SER A 16 5.65 0.73 -12.40
CA SER A 16 6.35 2.00 -12.18
C SER A 16 6.64 2.19 -10.68
N ARG A 17 7.93 2.40 -10.35
CA ARG A 17 8.35 2.70 -8.96
C ARG A 17 7.71 3.98 -8.42
N TYR A 18 7.57 5.00 -9.27
CA TYR A 18 6.93 6.26 -8.86
C TYR A 18 5.44 6.07 -8.60
N MET A 19 4.76 5.30 -9.45
CA MET A 19 3.36 4.95 -9.26
C MET A 19 3.16 4.10 -8.00
N LEU A 20 4.05 3.13 -7.76
CA LEU A 20 4.04 2.30 -6.55
C LEU A 20 4.12 3.16 -5.29
N VAL A 21 4.98 4.19 -5.27
CA VAL A 21 5.06 5.13 -4.14
C VAL A 21 3.73 5.85 -3.93
N ASN A 22 3.09 6.33 -5.00
CA ASN A 22 1.81 7.02 -4.90
C ASN A 22 0.71 6.10 -4.37
N VAL A 23 0.60 4.89 -4.91
CA VAL A 23 -0.39 3.87 -4.51
C VAL A 23 -0.20 3.50 -3.03
N VAL A 24 1.03 3.19 -2.62
CA VAL A 24 1.34 2.83 -1.22
C VAL A 24 1.05 4.00 -0.29
N ALA A 25 1.42 5.23 -0.66
CA ALA A 25 1.19 6.41 0.17
C ALA A 25 -0.31 6.71 0.33
N GLN A 26 -1.09 6.61 -0.75
CA GLN A 26 -2.53 6.77 -0.71
C GLN A 26 -3.18 5.72 0.20
N ARG A 27 -2.84 4.44 0.01
CA ARG A 27 -3.40 3.35 0.80
C ARG A 27 -3.02 3.44 2.28
N ALA A 28 -1.78 3.80 2.59
CA ALA A 28 -1.33 3.99 3.97
C ALA A 28 -2.14 5.09 4.69
N ARG A 29 -2.49 6.19 3.99
CA ARG A 29 -3.37 7.23 4.57
C ARG A 29 -4.76 6.70 4.86
N GLN A 30 -5.36 5.93 3.95
CA GLN A 30 -6.66 5.30 4.17
C GLN A 30 -6.66 4.41 5.41
N ILE A 31 -5.66 3.53 5.54
CA ILE A 31 -5.51 2.65 6.69
C ILE A 31 -5.38 3.45 8.00
N SER A 32 -4.57 4.51 7.99
CA SER A 32 -4.42 5.39 9.16
C SER A 32 -5.73 6.07 9.52
N SER A 33 -6.45 6.62 8.54
CA SER A 33 -7.73 7.29 8.77
C SER A 33 -8.83 6.33 9.22
N GLU A 34 -8.85 5.09 8.72
CA GLU A 34 -9.77 4.03 9.18
C GLU A 34 -9.50 3.65 10.64
N ALA A 35 -8.23 3.49 11.01
CA ALA A 35 -7.82 3.22 12.39
C ALA A 35 -8.21 4.35 13.36
N GLU A 36 -7.99 5.60 12.95
CA GLU A 36 -8.39 6.79 13.72
C GLU A 36 -9.91 6.88 13.89
N GLN A 37 -10.69 6.64 12.82
CA GLN A 37 -12.15 6.69 12.86
C GLN A 37 -12.76 5.58 13.71
N THR A 38 -12.19 4.39 13.67
CA THR A 38 -12.66 3.22 14.45
C THR A 38 -12.12 3.23 15.89
N GLY A 39 -11.15 4.09 16.20
CA GLY A 39 -10.45 4.11 17.48
C GLY A 39 -9.61 2.84 17.73
N THR A 40 -9.36 2.03 16.70
CA THR A 40 -8.61 0.78 16.82
C THR A 40 -7.14 1.03 16.48
N PRO A 41 -6.19 0.77 17.39
CA PRO A 41 -4.77 0.94 17.09
C PRO A 41 -4.31 -0.07 16.04
N LEU A 42 -3.42 0.37 15.16
CA LEU A 42 -2.77 -0.52 14.19
C LEU A 42 -1.63 -1.29 14.85
N ASP A 43 -1.59 -2.61 14.63
CA ASP A 43 -0.48 -3.47 15.09
C ASP A 43 0.83 -3.19 14.34
N ASP A 44 0.71 -2.80 13.06
CA ASP A 44 1.82 -2.48 12.18
C ASP A 44 1.70 -1.04 11.64
N LYS A 45 2.83 -0.47 11.21
CA LYS A 45 2.81 0.82 10.50
C LYS A 45 1.91 0.72 9.26
N ALA A 46 1.05 1.71 9.05
CA ALA A 46 0.14 1.77 7.91
C ALA A 46 0.85 1.56 6.56
N VAL A 47 2.08 2.06 6.41
CA VAL A 47 2.92 1.86 5.21
C VAL A 47 3.32 0.40 5.02
N SER A 48 3.64 -0.32 6.10
CA SER A 48 3.97 -1.75 6.05
C SER A 48 2.74 -2.60 5.70
N ILE A 49 1.57 -2.22 6.19
CA ILE A 49 0.30 -2.85 5.81
C ILE A 49 0.01 -2.62 4.32
N ALA A 50 0.11 -1.37 3.86
CA ALA A 50 -0.12 -1.00 2.46
C ALA A 50 0.83 -1.74 1.48
N ILE A 51 2.11 -1.88 1.83
CA ILE A 51 3.07 -2.63 0.99
C ILE A 51 2.66 -4.11 0.86
N ARG A 52 2.17 -4.73 1.93
CA ARG A 52 1.67 -6.12 1.89
C ARG A 52 0.42 -6.25 1.04
N GLU A 53 -0.54 -5.35 1.19
CA GLU A 53 -1.77 -5.36 0.38
C GLU A 53 -1.49 -5.16 -1.11
N VAL A 54 -0.55 -4.29 -1.48
CA VAL A 54 -0.11 -4.15 -2.88
C VAL A 54 0.50 -5.46 -3.38
N ALA A 55 1.39 -6.10 -2.61
CA ALA A 55 1.98 -7.38 -3.02
C ALA A 55 0.94 -8.50 -3.20
N GLU A 56 -0.09 -8.51 -2.36
CA GLU A 56 -1.24 -9.42 -2.45
C GLU A 56 -2.18 -9.10 -3.62
N GLY A 57 -1.98 -7.98 -4.33
CA GLY A 57 -2.83 -7.54 -5.43
C GLY A 57 -4.19 -6.98 -4.99
N LYS A 58 -4.36 -6.67 -3.69
CA LYS A 58 -5.59 -6.08 -3.14
C LYS A 58 -5.76 -4.61 -3.49
N VAL A 59 -4.68 -3.96 -3.88
CA VAL A 59 -4.65 -2.53 -4.22
C VAL A 59 -4.10 -2.39 -5.62
N THR A 60 -4.95 -1.95 -6.54
CA THR A 60 -4.57 -1.62 -7.91
C THR A 60 -4.47 -0.10 -8.05
N PRO A 61 -3.55 0.42 -8.89
CA PRO A 61 -3.66 1.79 -9.34
C PRO A 61 -5.03 1.95 -10.00
N GLN A 62 -5.77 3.00 -9.67
CA GLN A 62 -6.97 3.35 -10.42
C GLN A 62 -6.52 3.53 -11.87
N ALA A 63 -6.97 2.64 -12.76
CA ALA A 63 -6.97 2.97 -14.16
C ALA A 63 -7.85 4.21 -14.29
N GLU A 64 -7.37 5.23 -14.98
CA GLU A 64 -8.26 6.20 -15.59
C GLU A 64 -9.22 5.36 -16.45
N GLU A 65 -10.45 5.17 -15.97
CA GLU A 65 -11.54 4.71 -16.83
C GLU A 65 -11.72 5.82 -17.85
N GLU A 66 -11.34 5.55 -19.11
CA GLU A 66 -11.66 6.40 -20.27
C GLU A 66 -13.17 6.54 -20.47
#